data_AF-A0A521BS23-F1
#
_entry.id   AF-A0A521BS23-F1
#
_cell.length_a   1.000
_cell.length_b   1.000
_cell.length_c   1.000
_cell.angle_alpha   90.00
_cell.angle_beta   90.00
_cell.angle_gamma   90.00
#
_symmetry.space_group_name_H-M   'P 1'
#
loop_
_entity.id
_entity.type
_entity.pdbx_description
1 polymer ?
#
loop_
_entity_poly.entity_id
_entity_poly.type
_entity_poly.pdbx_seq_one_letter_code
_entity_poly.pdbx_strand_id
1 'polypeptide(L)'
;MFVLNPDPYSLPCYRIGPFKTKDLSINHHLPQSNKIDDYFNQRFSGRAYAYTENGRRAIYLALQSLNLKKNDVVTILTTSNNFYISGCVTAEIEKFCQWSREMLPQTKAIFINHEFGFPYPYPDKLRDLGLPIIEDCANAFFSEGIGVPPGTVGDFVIYSFPKTFPLQVGGLLVADKLSDKNKNSEIDQQLLRHIKNVLSAYIDSKEDIIKKRLRNYNYLEKEFLKLGFEPRFQVDKGTMPGVFMFKTEGHQIDLAGLKNHFYAHGVQCSVFYGEEAFFIPVHQALVQDDLDYFVAVMDNFLNK
;
A
#
# COMPACT_ATOMS: atom_id res chain seq x y z
N MET A 1 2.49 13.75 28.68
CA MET A 1 3.93 14.01 28.49
C MET A 1 4.50 12.83 27.72
N PHE A 2 5.15 13.07 26.58
CA PHE A 2 5.84 12.02 25.83
C PHE A 2 7.32 11.98 26.22
N VAL A 3 7.89 10.78 26.33
CA VAL A 3 9.32 10.59 26.52
C VAL A 3 9.94 10.41 25.14
N LEU A 4 10.56 11.46 24.59
CA LEU A 4 11.13 11.44 23.23
C LEU A 4 12.52 10.80 23.16
N ASN A 5 13.28 10.81 24.26
CA ASN A 5 14.61 10.19 24.32
C ASN A 5 14.64 9.06 25.37
N PRO A 6 13.82 7.99 25.23
CA PRO A 6 13.89 6.84 26.12
C PRO A 6 15.13 5.98 25.80
N ASP A 7 15.38 4.96 26.62
CA ASP A 7 16.31 3.90 26.23
C ASP A 7 15.84 3.23 24.93
N PRO A 8 16.73 3.00 23.94
CA PRO A 8 16.38 2.34 22.68
C PRO A 8 15.61 1.01 22.80
N TYR A 9 15.81 0.23 23.88
CA TYR A 9 15.07 -1.04 24.08
C TYR A 9 13.58 -0.81 24.33
N SER A 10 13.20 0.39 24.79
CA SER A 10 11.84 0.77 25.18
C SER A 10 11.12 1.63 24.14
N LEU A 11 11.64 1.70 22.91
CA LEU A 11 10.99 2.46 21.85
C LEU A 11 9.63 1.86 21.48
N PRO A 12 8.64 2.72 21.16
CA PRO A 12 7.40 2.24 20.56
C PRO A 12 7.67 1.66 19.17
N CYS A 13 6.69 0.94 18.60
CA CYS A 13 6.81 0.35 17.27
C CYS A 13 5.61 0.74 16.41
N TYR A 14 5.72 1.86 15.71
CA TYR A 14 4.74 2.33 14.73
C TYR A 14 5.17 1.93 13.34
N ARG A 15 4.32 1.17 12.65
CA ARG A 15 4.55 0.67 11.30
C ARG A 15 3.62 1.37 10.33
N ILE A 16 3.98 1.38 9.04
CA ILE A 16 3.08 1.88 7.98
C ILE A 16 1.80 1.02 7.89
N GLY A 17 1.93 -0.30 8.07
CA GLY A 17 0.78 -1.22 8.14
C GLY A 17 0.21 -1.31 9.56
N PRO A 18 -1.08 -1.67 9.71
CA PRO A 18 -1.79 -1.61 10.99
C PRO A 18 -1.45 -2.73 11.98
N PHE A 19 -0.61 -3.70 11.60
CA PHE A 19 -0.27 -4.86 12.42
C PHE A 19 0.59 -4.50 13.64
N LYS A 20 0.12 -4.88 14.83
CA LYS A 20 0.78 -4.72 16.13
C LYS A 20 1.12 -6.07 16.75
N THR A 21 2.01 -6.07 17.74
CA THR A 21 2.43 -7.29 18.45
C THR A 21 1.26 -8.07 19.07
N LYS A 22 0.25 -7.37 19.62
CA LYS A 22 -0.94 -8.02 20.19
C LYS A 22 -1.74 -8.82 19.16
N ASP A 23 -1.64 -8.47 17.88
CA ASP A 23 -2.40 -9.11 16.81
C ASP A 23 -1.89 -10.54 16.56
N LEU A 24 -0.66 -10.89 16.96
CA LEU A 24 -0.19 -12.28 16.98
C LEU A 24 -1.13 -13.17 17.79
N SER A 25 -1.45 -12.74 19.02
CA SER A 25 -2.33 -13.49 19.92
C SER A 25 -3.78 -13.45 19.45
N ILE A 26 -4.29 -12.28 19.06
CA ILE A 26 -5.67 -12.14 18.57
C ILE A 26 -5.89 -13.03 17.35
N ASN A 27 -5.02 -12.92 16.34
CA ASN A 27 -5.16 -13.66 15.08
C ASN A 27 -5.01 -15.17 15.28
N HIS A 28 -4.23 -15.62 16.27
CA HIS A 28 -4.08 -17.04 16.60
C HIS A 28 -5.38 -17.69 17.08
N HIS A 29 -6.25 -16.92 17.74
CA HIS A 29 -7.51 -17.41 18.31
C HIS A 29 -8.73 -17.17 17.41
N LEU A 30 -8.55 -16.60 16.22
CA LEU A 30 -9.66 -16.37 15.30
C LEU A 30 -10.25 -17.71 14.81
N PRO A 31 -11.58 -17.84 14.78
CA PRO A 31 -12.22 -19.06 14.29
C PRO A 31 -11.95 -19.26 12.80
N GLN A 32 -12.04 -20.52 12.35
CA GLN A 32 -11.96 -20.80 10.92
C GLN A 32 -13.12 -20.12 10.19
N SER A 33 -12.79 -19.34 9.16
CA SER A 33 -13.81 -18.67 8.33
C SER A 33 -13.36 -18.55 6.88
N ASN A 34 -14.33 -18.63 5.96
CA ASN A 34 -14.13 -18.42 4.53
C ASN A 34 -14.93 -17.21 4.02
N LYS A 35 -15.50 -16.38 4.90
CA LYS A 35 -16.32 -15.23 4.53
C LYS A 35 -15.63 -14.29 3.55
N ILE A 36 -14.32 -14.16 3.66
CA ILE A 36 -13.54 -13.36 2.72
C ILE A 36 -13.66 -13.83 1.26
N ASP A 37 -13.83 -15.13 1.01
CA ASP A 37 -13.98 -15.65 -0.35
C ASP A 37 -15.32 -15.20 -0.94
N ASP A 38 -16.40 -15.17 -0.14
CA ASP A 38 -17.71 -14.64 -0.57
C ASP A 38 -17.59 -13.16 -0.93
N TYR A 39 -16.88 -12.39 -0.10
CA TYR A 39 -16.58 -10.99 -0.38
C TYR A 39 -15.78 -10.83 -1.69
N PHE A 40 -14.76 -11.65 -1.92
CA PHE A 40 -13.96 -11.60 -3.15
C PHE A 40 -14.76 -12.01 -4.39
N ASN A 41 -15.58 -13.06 -4.29
CA ASN A 41 -16.45 -13.49 -5.37
C ASN A 41 -17.40 -12.37 -5.81
N GLN A 42 -17.98 -11.64 -4.84
CA GLN A 42 -18.83 -10.49 -5.11
C GLN A 42 -18.03 -9.31 -5.68
N ARG A 43 -16.94 -8.93 -5.01
CA ARG A 43 -16.12 -7.77 -5.37
C ARG A 43 -15.53 -7.86 -6.76
N PHE A 44 -15.03 -9.03 -7.15
CA PHE A 44 -14.36 -9.22 -8.43
C PHE A 44 -15.29 -9.71 -9.53
N SER A 45 -16.61 -9.68 -9.31
CA SER A 45 -17.64 -9.99 -10.31
C SER A 45 -17.40 -11.33 -11.04
N GLY A 46 -16.95 -12.35 -10.30
CA GLY A 46 -16.68 -13.69 -10.84
C GLY A 46 -15.32 -13.87 -11.54
N ARG A 47 -14.44 -12.87 -11.56
CA ARG A 47 -13.03 -13.05 -12.00
C ARG A 47 -12.31 -14.06 -11.09
N ALA A 48 -11.36 -14.78 -11.66
CA ALA A 48 -10.55 -15.72 -10.91
C ALA A 48 -9.56 -15.00 -9.98
N TYR A 49 -9.30 -15.56 -8.81
CA TYR A 49 -8.26 -15.06 -7.91
C TYR A 49 -7.44 -16.19 -7.28
N ALA A 50 -6.21 -15.86 -6.91
CA ALA A 50 -5.28 -16.72 -6.19
C ALA A 50 -4.64 -15.97 -5.02
N TYR A 51 -4.69 -16.57 -3.85
CA TYR A 51 -3.94 -16.15 -2.68
C TYR A 51 -2.45 -16.39 -2.90
N THR A 52 -1.64 -15.45 -2.42
CA THR A 52 -0.19 -15.52 -2.47
C THR A 52 0.40 -15.20 -1.11
N GLU A 53 1.66 -15.57 -0.88
CA GLU A 53 2.38 -15.27 0.36
C GLU A 53 2.59 -13.77 0.61
N ASN A 54 2.62 -12.95 -0.44
CA ASN A 54 2.77 -11.50 -0.40
C ASN A 54 2.49 -10.90 -1.79
N GLY A 55 2.36 -9.57 -1.86
CA GLY A 55 2.09 -8.86 -3.12
C GLY A 55 3.17 -9.07 -4.20
N ARG A 56 4.45 -9.25 -3.84
CA ARG A 56 5.52 -9.50 -4.83
C ARG A 56 5.29 -10.81 -5.57
N ARG A 57 4.84 -11.87 -4.88
CA ARG A 57 4.49 -13.13 -5.53
C ARG A 57 3.33 -12.96 -6.52
N ALA A 58 2.34 -12.13 -6.18
CA ALA A 58 1.26 -11.79 -7.12
C ALA A 58 1.77 -11.00 -8.34
N ILE A 59 2.69 -10.04 -8.18
CA ILE A 59 3.38 -9.36 -9.29
C ILE A 59 4.11 -10.36 -10.18
N TYR A 60 4.91 -11.25 -9.57
CA TYR A 60 5.63 -12.28 -10.30
C TYR A 60 4.69 -13.14 -11.16
N LEU A 61 3.58 -13.62 -10.59
CA LEU A 61 2.64 -14.50 -11.29
C LEU A 61 1.94 -13.77 -12.45
N ALA A 62 1.61 -12.49 -12.27
CA ALA A 62 1.09 -11.65 -13.36
C ALA A 62 2.12 -11.53 -14.50
N LEU A 63 3.35 -11.14 -14.19
CA LEU A 63 4.43 -10.99 -15.19
C LEU A 63 4.77 -12.30 -15.90
N GLN A 64 4.78 -13.42 -15.16
CA GLN A 64 5.03 -14.75 -15.72
C GLN A 64 4.01 -15.12 -16.80
N SER A 65 2.75 -14.70 -16.63
CA SER A 65 1.70 -15.01 -17.60
C SER A 65 1.81 -14.25 -18.93
N LEU A 66 2.56 -13.13 -18.94
CA LEU A 66 2.72 -12.26 -20.10
C LEU A 66 3.76 -12.76 -21.11
N ASN A 67 4.57 -13.77 -20.77
CA ASN A 67 5.63 -14.32 -21.63
C ASN A 67 6.59 -13.24 -22.20
N LEU A 68 6.93 -12.26 -21.37
CA LEU A 68 7.81 -11.15 -21.72
C LEU A 68 9.23 -11.62 -22.03
N LYS A 69 9.91 -10.92 -22.92
CA LYS A 69 11.32 -11.11 -23.25
C LYS A 69 12.18 -10.09 -22.52
N LYS A 70 13.47 -10.40 -22.35
CA LYS A 70 14.42 -9.54 -21.62
C LYS A 70 14.50 -8.09 -22.14
N ASN A 71 14.29 -7.87 -23.44
CA ASN A 71 14.35 -6.55 -24.07
C ASN A 71 12.98 -5.85 -24.17
N ASP A 72 11.90 -6.51 -23.73
CA ASP A 72 10.61 -5.86 -23.60
C ASP A 72 10.64 -4.89 -22.42
N VAL A 73 9.68 -3.96 -22.41
CA VAL A 73 9.54 -2.96 -21.35
C VAL A 73 8.15 -3.08 -20.71
N VAL A 74 8.12 -3.09 -19.38
CA VAL A 74 6.92 -2.77 -18.60
C VAL A 74 6.96 -1.30 -18.24
N THR A 75 6.03 -0.51 -18.74
CA THR A 75 5.93 0.91 -18.38
C THR A 75 5.17 1.06 -17.07
N ILE A 76 5.79 1.70 -16.08
CA ILE A 76 5.23 1.95 -14.75
C ILE A 76 4.63 3.36 -14.71
N LEU A 77 3.34 3.44 -14.43
CA LEU A 77 2.60 4.66 -14.22
C LEU A 77 2.17 4.75 -12.75
N THR A 78 2.32 5.91 -12.14
CA THR A 78 1.96 6.15 -10.74
C THR A 78 0.97 7.30 -10.62
N THR A 79 0.21 7.33 -9.53
CA THR A 79 -0.78 8.38 -9.25
C THR A 79 -0.19 9.79 -9.32
N SER A 80 0.99 10.00 -8.73
CA SER A 80 1.66 11.30 -8.68
C SER A 80 2.45 11.66 -9.94
N ASN A 81 2.69 10.69 -10.83
CA ASN A 81 3.71 10.76 -11.87
C ASN A 81 5.15 11.04 -11.35
N ASN A 82 5.39 10.91 -10.03
CA ASN A 82 6.73 10.98 -9.46
C ASN A 82 7.57 9.75 -9.87
N PHE A 83 8.89 9.90 -9.87
CA PHE A 83 9.85 8.84 -10.11
C PHE A 83 9.79 7.71 -9.07
N TYR A 84 9.40 8.02 -7.82
CA TYR A 84 9.36 7.03 -6.74
C TYR A 84 8.56 5.78 -7.11
N ILE A 85 9.20 4.63 -6.97
CA ILE A 85 8.55 3.32 -7.00
C ILE A 85 9.31 2.39 -6.04
N SER A 86 8.59 1.49 -5.38
CA SER A 86 9.21 0.55 -4.47
C SER A 86 10.15 -0.39 -5.22
N GLY A 87 11.36 -0.58 -4.69
CA GLY A 87 12.29 -1.60 -5.19
C GLY A 87 11.70 -3.02 -5.16
N CYS A 88 10.69 -3.28 -4.33
CA CYS A 88 9.95 -4.55 -4.35
C CYS A 88 9.17 -4.77 -5.65
N VAL A 89 8.76 -3.69 -6.35
CA VAL A 89 8.05 -3.78 -7.63
C VAL A 89 9.06 -3.95 -8.75
N THR A 90 10.05 -3.05 -8.83
CA THR A 90 11.05 -3.08 -9.92
C THR A 90 11.86 -4.37 -9.91
N ALA A 91 12.25 -4.88 -8.74
CA ALA A 91 12.98 -6.15 -8.63
C ALA A 91 12.17 -7.36 -9.12
N GLU A 92 10.83 -7.33 -9.06
CA GLU A 92 10.01 -8.40 -9.66
C GLU A 92 9.93 -8.26 -11.18
N ILE A 93 9.81 -7.03 -11.70
CA ILE A 93 9.79 -6.78 -13.15
C ILE A 93 11.13 -7.16 -13.79
N GLU A 94 12.25 -6.80 -13.15
CA GLU A 94 13.62 -7.04 -13.61
C GLU A 94 13.97 -8.53 -13.74
N LYS A 95 13.20 -9.42 -13.12
CA LYS A 95 13.34 -10.88 -13.31
C LYS A 95 12.91 -11.32 -14.71
N PHE A 96 12.06 -10.55 -15.39
CA PHE A 96 11.49 -10.90 -16.69
C PHE A 96 11.98 -9.97 -17.82
N CYS A 97 12.04 -8.67 -17.58
CA CYS A 97 12.28 -7.67 -18.62
C CYS A 97 12.73 -6.32 -18.03
N GLN A 98 12.85 -5.29 -18.88
CA GLN A 98 13.16 -3.93 -18.43
C GLN A 98 11.89 -3.21 -17.95
N TRP A 99 12.07 -2.09 -17.27
CA TRP A 99 10.97 -1.18 -16.93
C TRP A 99 11.32 0.26 -17.29
N SER A 100 10.28 1.07 -17.50
CA SER A 100 10.41 2.49 -17.82
C SER A 100 9.32 3.29 -17.11
N ARG A 101 9.58 4.57 -16.82
CA ARG A 101 8.53 5.52 -16.40
C ARG A 101 7.81 6.17 -17.58
N GLU A 102 8.30 5.92 -18.79
CA GLU A 102 7.77 6.45 -20.04
C GLU A 102 7.29 5.32 -20.95
N MET A 103 6.31 5.62 -21.80
CA MET A 103 5.88 4.72 -22.87
C MET A 103 6.95 4.69 -23.97
N LEU A 104 7.41 3.49 -24.33
CA LEU A 104 8.45 3.27 -25.32
C LEU A 104 7.95 2.34 -26.44
N PRO A 105 8.58 2.32 -27.62
CA PRO A 105 8.26 1.33 -28.67
C PRO A 105 8.38 -0.13 -28.21
N GLN A 106 9.21 -0.39 -27.19
CA GLN A 106 9.41 -1.69 -26.57
C GLN A 106 8.37 -2.01 -25.49
N THR A 107 7.47 -1.09 -25.14
CA THR A 107 6.45 -1.33 -24.10
C THR A 107 5.53 -2.47 -24.52
N LYS A 108 5.46 -3.51 -23.68
CA LYS A 108 4.61 -4.69 -23.86
C LYS A 108 3.56 -4.88 -22.78
N ALA A 109 3.66 -4.14 -21.68
CA ALA A 109 2.63 -4.10 -20.65
C ALA A 109 2.74 -2.79 -19.86
N ILE A 110 1.64 -2.41 -19.22
CA ILE A 110 1.52 -1.23 -18.38
C ILE A 110 1.31 -1.69 -16.94
N PHE A 111 2.10 -1.15 -16.02
CA PHE A 111 1.96 -1.37 -14.59
C PHE A 111 1.46 -0.09 -13.94
N ILE A 112 0.23 -0.09 -13.44
CA ILE A 112 -0.38 1.03 -12.74
C ILE A 112 -0.18 0.83 -11.25
N ASN A 113 0.47 1.77 -10.57
CA ASN A 113 0.60 1.76 -9.12
C ASN A 113 -0.34 2.80 -8.50
N HIS A 114 -1.34 2.33 -7.75
CA HIS A 114 -2.23 3.18 -6.96
C HIS A 114 -1.53 3.58 -5.65
N GLU A 115 -0.73 4.64 -5.73
CA GLU A 115 0.23 5.04 -4.70
C GLU A 115 -0.43 5.31 -3.36
N PHE A 116 0.00 4.60 -2.33
CA PHE A 116 -0.37 4.87 -0.93
C PHE A 116 -1.88 5.05 -0.69
N GLY A 117 -2.71 4.35 -1.46
CA GLY A 117 -4.17 4.41 -1.35
C GLY A 117 -4.83 5.47 -2.22
N PHE A 118 -4.06 6.30 -2.92
CA PHE A 118 -4.54 7.29 -3.90
C PHE A 118 -4.62 6.66 -5.29
N PRO A 119 -5.81 6.53 -5.88
CA PRO A 119 -5.99 5.93 -7.20
C PRO A 119 -5.28 6.69 -8.33
N TYR A 120 -4.68 5.97 -9.28
CA TYR A 120 -4.29 6.54 -10.56
C TYR A 120 -5.50 7.16 -11.27
N PRO A 121 -5.42 8.39 -11.82
CA PRO A 121 -6.59 9.17 -12.22
C PRO A 121 -7.23 8.77 -13.56
N TYR A 122 -6.48 8.12 -14.47
CA TYR A 122 -6.98 7.84 -15.83
C TYR A 122 -6.79 6.38 -16.27
N PRO A 123 -7.20 5.38 -15.46
CA PRO A 123 -6.92 3.98 -15.74
C PRO A 123 -7.63 3.49 -17.03
N ASP A 124 -8.86 3.95 -17.29
CA ASP A 124 -9.64 3.55 -18.47
C ASP A 124 -8.99 3.92 -19.80
N LYS A 125 -8.33 5.09 -19.88
CA LYS A 125 -7.70 5.57 -21.12
C LYS A 125 -6.55 4.68 -21.58
N LEU A 126 -6.02 3.85 -20.69
CA LEU A 126 -4.91 2.95 -21.00
C LEU A 126 -5.38 1.71 -21.77
N ARG A 127 -6.67 1.35 -21.69
CA ARG A 127 -7.23 0.21 -22.44
C ARG A 127 -7.17 0.42 -23.94
N ASP A 128 -7.30 1.66 -24.39
CA ASP A 128 -7.25 2.04 -25.81
C ASP A 128 -5.88 1.76 -26.45
N LEU A 129 -4.84 1.54 -25.64
CA LEU A 129 -3.49 1.20 -26.11
C LEU A 129 -3.35 -0.27 -26.52
N GLY A 130 -4.32 -1.13 -26.20
CA GLY A 130 -4.28 -2.56 -26.55
C GLY A 130 -3.14 -3.34 -25.88
N LEU A 131 -2.57 -2.80 -24.79
CA LEU A 131 -1.50 -3.43 -24.01
C LEU A 131 -2.07 -4.05 -22.73
N PRO A 132 -1.56 -5.20 -22.28
CA PRO A 132 -1.90 -5.75 -20.97
C PRO A 132 -1.64 -4.78 -19.83
N ILE A 133 -2.57 -4.69 -18.88
CA ILE A 133 -2.51 -3.81 -17.72
C ILE A 133 -2.42 -4.64 -16.44
N ILE A 134 -1.44 -4.32 -15.60
CA ILE A 134 -1.30 -4.81 -14.23
C ILE A 134 -1.61 -3.65 -13.29
N GLU A 135 -2.65 -3.78 -12.46
CA GLU A 135 -2.97 -2.81 -11.40
C GLU A 135 -2.40 -3.28 -10.05
N ASP A 136 -1.49 -2.50 -9.47
CA ASP A 136 -1.02 -2.66 -8.09
C ASP A 136 -1.89 -1.87 -7.13
N CYS A 137 -2.83 -2.59 -6.53
CA CYS A 137 -3.76 -2.12 -5.51
C CYS A 137 -3.27 -2.43 -4.09
N ALA A 138 -1.97 -2.65 -3.87
CA ALA A 138 -1.44 -3.04 -2.57
C ALA A 138 -1.86 -2.10 -1.43
N ASN A 139 -1.87 -0.77 -1.66
CA ASN A 139 -2.35 0.20 -0.67
C ASN A 139 -3.79 0.68 -0.92
N ALA A 140 -4.41 0.26 -2.01
CA ALA A 140 -5.71 0.77 -2.48
C ALA A 140 -6.86 -0.23 -2.25
N PHE A 141 -6.71 -1.18 -1.31
CA PHE A 141 -7.69 -2.26 -1.11
C PHE A 141 -9.11 -1.74 -0.85
N PHE A 142 -9.31 -0.61 -0.16
CA PHE A 142 -10.64 -0.03 0.04
C PHE A 142 -10.84 1.32 -0.64
N SER A 143 -9.91 1.73 -1.51
CA SER A 143 -10.07 2.96 -2.28
C SER A 143 -10.97 2.70 -3.49
N GLU A 144 -11.87 3.63 -3.76
CA GLU A 144 -12.85 3.58 -4.85
C GLU A 144 -12.60 4.69 -5.90
N GLY A 145 -11.87 5.75 -5.55
CA GLY A 145 -11.50 6.84 -6.46
C GLY A 145 -12.67 7.72 -6.94
N ILE A 146 -12.34 8.81 -7.64
CA ILE A 146 -13.32 9.62 -8.38
C ILE A 146 -13.40 9.06 -9.80
N GLY A 147 -14.47 8.31 -10.07
CA GLY A 147 -14.72 7.70 -11.38
C GLY A 147 -14.49 6.19 -11.35
N VAL A 148 -13.37 5.74 -11.92
CA VAL A 148 -13.08 4.31 -12.14
C VAL A 148 -12.35 3.75 -10.92
N PRO A 149 -12.92 2.74 -10.23
CA PRO A 149 -12.28 2.19 -9.05
C PRO A 149 -10.98 1.44 -9.37
N PRO A 150 -9.94 1.54 -8.50
CA PRO A 150 -8.76 0.70 -8.59
C PRO A 150 -9.09 -0.79 -8.70
N GLY A 151 -8.37 -1.49 -9.56
CA GLY A 151 -8.50 -2.92 -9.74
C GLY A 151 -9.68 -3.35 -10.60
N THR A 152 -10.23 -2.45 -11.42
CA THR A 152 -11.34 -2.75 -12.33
C THR A 152 -10.93 -2.74 -13.80
N VAL A 153 -9.79 -2.12 -14.15
CA VAL A 153 -9.38 -2.00 -15.56
C VAL A 153 -8.39 -3.06 -15.99
N GLY A 154 -7.54 -3.52 -15.07
CA GLY A 154 -6.39 -4.34 -15.33
C GLY A 154 -6.73 -5.78 -15.64
N ASP A 155 -6.01 -6.36 -16.59
CA ASP A 155 -6.00 -7.81 -16.87
C ASP A 155 -5.54 -8.59 -15.63
N PHE A 156 -4.63 -7.99 -14.86
CA PHE A 156 -4.15 -8.49 -13.57
C PHE A 156 -4.32 -7.42 -12.49
N VAL A 157 -4.79 -7.81 -11.32
CA VAL A 157 -4.92 -6.92 -10.16
C VAL A 157 -4.25 -7.54 -8.95
N ILE A 158 -3.46 -6.75 -8.26
CA ILE A 158 -2.55 -7.20 -7.21
C ILE A 158 -2.94 -6.53 -5.89
N TYR A 159 -2.98 -7.33 -4.84
CA TYR A 159 -3.23 -6.82 -3.48
C TYR A 159 -2.15 -7.33 -2.51
N SER A 160 -1.88 -6.54 -1.47
CA SER A 160 -1.04 -6.90 -0.33
C SER A 160 -1.82 -6.66 0.96
N PHE A 161 -2.27 -7.75 1.59
CA PHE A 161 -3.13 -7.64 2.77
C PHE A 161 -2.51 -6.92 3.97
N PRO A 162 -1.19 -7.06 4.26
CA PRO A 162 -0.54 -6.36 5.37
C PRO A 162 -0.63 -4.82 5.33
N LYS A 163 -0.97 -4.23 4.19
CA LYS A 163 -1.13 -2.77 4.04
C LYS A 163 -2.46 -2.28 4.64
N THR A 164 -3.47 -3.14 4.66
CA THR A 164 -4.84 -2.79 5.06
C THR A 164 -5.29 -3.51 6.33
N PHE A 165 -4.90 -4.78 6.49
CA PHE A 165 -5.33 -5.65 7.58
C PHE A 165 -4.21 -5.87 8.60
N PRO A 166 -4.53 -6.15 9.88
CA PRO A 166 -3.54 -6.43 10.92
C PRO A 166 -2.96 -7.85 10.74
N LEU A 167 -2.20 -8.04 9.66
CA LEU A 167 -1.62 -9.30 9.23
C LEU A 167 -0.20 -9.05 8.70
N GLN A 168 0.71 -10.00 8.87
CA GLN A 168 2.12 -9.84 8.46
C GLN A 168 2.41 -10.34 7.05
N VAL A 169 1.49 -11.13 6.50
CA VAL A 169 1.66 -11.95 5.30
C VAL A 169 0.43 -11.84 4.41
N GLY A 170 0.56 -12.33 3.18
CA GLY A 170 -0.55 -12.50 2.26
C GLY A 170 -0.65 -11.44 1.18
N GLY A 171 -1.04 -11.90 0.00
CA GLY A 171 -1.42 -11.08 -1.13
C GLY A 171 -2.48 -11.81 -1.96
N LEU A 172 -2.91 -11.14 -3.02
CA LEU A 172 -3.89 -11.68 -3.96
C LEU A 172 -3.52 -11.28 -5.38
N LEU A 173 -3.63 -12.23 -6.30
CA LEU A 173 -3.69 -11.97 -7.73
C LEU A 173 -5.13 -12.20 -8.20
N VAL A 174 -5.72 -11.23 -8.88
CA VAL A 174 -7.01 -11.36 -9.57
C VAL A 174 -6.75 -11.24 -11.07
N ALA A 175 -7.41 -12.07 -11.87
CA ALA A 175 -7.35 -12.04 -13.32
C ALA A 175 -8.60 -12.69 -13.93
N ASP A 176 -8.84 -12.48 -15.22
CA ASP A 176 -10.01 -13.10 -15.89
C ASP A 176 -9.90 -14.62 -15.94
N LYS A 177 -8.68 -15.11 -16.15
CA LYS A 177 -8.35 -16.54 -16.13
C LYS A 177 -7.03 -16.73 -15.41
N LEU A 178 -7.03 -17.67 -14.46
CA LEU A 178 -5.80 -18.16 -13.83
C LEU A 178 -5.62 -19.63 -14.24
N SER A 179 -4.39 -19.98 -14.66
CA SER A 179 -4.05 -21.38 -14.91
C SER A 179 -4.23 -22.21 -13.63
N ASP A 180 -4.58 -23.49 -13.75
CA ASP A 180 -4.76 -24.35 -12.56
C ASP A 180 -3.48 -24.48 -11.73
N LYS A 181 -2.32 -24.30 -12.36
CA LYS A 181 -1.01 -24.24 -11.67
C LYS A 181 -0.87 -23.00 -10.78
N ASN A 182 -1.62 -21.92 -11.03
CA ASN A 182 -1.56 -20.67 -10.28
C ASN A 182 -2.64 -20.59 -9.18
N LYS A 183 -3.55 -21.56 -9.08
CA LYS A 183 -4.65 -21.55 -8.10
C LYS A 183 -4.19 -22.11 -6.76
N ASN A 184 -3.74 -21.24 -5.85
CA ASN A 184 -3.46 -21.53 -4.43
C ASN A 184 -2.57 -22.77 -4.15
N SER A 185 -1.93 -23.33 -5.16
CA SER A 185 -1.20 -24.60 -5.11
C SER A 185 0.17 -24.45 -4.44
N GLU A 186 0.71 -23.23 -4.46
CA GLU A 186 2.02 -22.89 -3.91
C GLU A 186 1.96 -22.33 -2.49
N ILE A 187 0.79 -21.92 -2.00
CA ILE A 187 0.66 -21.38 -0.65
C ILE A 187 0.43 -22.52 0.35
N ASP A 188 1.18 -22.50 1.45
CA ASP A 188 0.97 -23.41 2.55
C ASP A 188 -0.47 -23.33 3.08
N GLN A 189 -1.09 -24.48 3.37
CA GLN A 189 -2.50 -24.55 3.74
C GLN A 189 -2.78 -23.93 5.11
N GLN A 190 -1.84 -24.00 6.05
CA GLN A 190 -1.99 -23.36 7.37
C GLN A 190 -1.86 -21.85 7.22
N LEU A 191 -0.92 -21.37 6.41
CA LEU A 191 -0.77 -19.97 6.06
C LEU A 191 -2.03 -19.42 5.37
N LEU A 192 -2.56 -20.14 4.37
CA LEU A 192 -3.80 -19.77 3.69
C LEU A 192 -4.97 -19.71 4.67
N ARG A 193 -5.10 -20.70 5.56
CA ARG A 193 -6.14 -20.69 6.60
C ARG A 193 -5.99 -19.47 7.51
N HIS A 194 -4.77 -19.15 7.95
CA HIS A 194 -4.49 -17.99 8.79
C HIS A 194 -4.89 -16.69 8.09
N ILE A 195 -4.49 -16.50 6.82
CA ILE A 195 -4.87 -15.33 6.01
C ILE A 195 -6.40 -15.21 5.95
N LYS A 196 -7.10 -16.29 5.61
CA LYS A 196 -8.56 -16.27 5.46
C LYS A 196 -9.29 -15.95 6.75
N ASN A 197 -8.84 -16.50 7.88
CA ASN A 197 -9.43 -16.22 9.19
C ASN A 197 -9.31 -14.74 9.56
N VAL A 198 -8.11 -14.16 9.39
CA VAL A 198 -7.87 -12.75 9.69
C VAL A 198 -8.69 -11.87 8.76
N LEU A 199 -8.61 -12.06 7.44
CA LEU A 199 -9.40 -11.24 6.51
C LEU A 199 -10.90 -11.33 6.80
N SER A 200 -11.42 -12.53 7.04
CA SER A 200 -12.84 -12.74 7.35
C SER A 200 -13.27 -12.05 8.64
N ALA A 201 -12.40 -11.94 9.64
CA ALA A 201 -12.69 -11.26 10.90
C ALA A 201 -12.77 -9.74 10.77
N TYR A 202 -12.04 -9.15 9.82
CA TYR A 202 -11.95 -7.69 9.65
C TYR A 202 -12.73 -7.14 8.46
N ILE A 203 -13.18 -7.98 7.52
CA ILE A 203 -13.81 -7.48 6.28
C ILE A 203 -15.10 -6.70 6.51
N ASP A 204 -15.89 -7.06 7.53
CA ASP A 204 -17.10 -6.32 7.91
C ASP A 204 -16.81 -4.96 8.51
N SER A 205 -15.59 -4.75 8.99
CA SER A 205 -15.15 -3.47 9.53
C SER A 205 -14.67 -2.52 8.44
N LYS A 206 -14.92 -2.80 7.14
CA LYS A 206 -14.53 -1.94 6.00
C LYS A 206 -14.80 -0.46 6.29
N GLU A 207 -16.04 -0.11 6.62
CA GLU A 207 -16.45 1.27 6.81
C GLU A 207 -15.78 1.92 8.02
N ASP A 208 -15.59 1.17 9.11
CA ASP A 208 -14.86 1.66 10.31
C ASP A 208 -13.36 1.87 10.01
N ILE A 209 -12.74 0.97 9.25
CA ILE A 209 -11.34 1.07 8.81
C ILE A 209 -11.15 2.36 7.99
N ILE A 210 -12.00 2.58 6.98
CA ILE A 210 -11.96 3.77 6.13
C ILE A 210 -12.15 5.03 6.99
N LYS A 211 -13.21 5.06 7.81
CA LYS A 211 -13.56 6.20 8.67
C LYS A 211 -12.42 6.58 9.62
N LYS A 212 -11.80 5.60 10.28
CA LYS A 212 -10.67 5.86 11.20
C LYS A 212 -9.44 6.38 10.47
N ARG A 213 -9.12 5.84 9.28
CA ARG A 213 -8.00 6.34 8.46
C ARG A 213 -8.20 7.78 8.04
N LEU A 214 -9.39 8.12 7.55
CA LEU A 214 -9.75 9.49 7.18
C LEU A 214 -9.68 10.44 8.38
N ARG A 215 -10.24 10.04 9.53
CA ARG A 215 -10.15 10.83 10.77
C ARG A 215 -8.68 11.09 11.16
N ASN A 216 -7.85 10.06 11.15
CA ASN A 216 -6.44 10.17 11.54
C ASN A 216 -5.65 11.02 10.53
N TYR A 217 -5.95 10.89 9.23
CA TYR A 217 -5.34 11.72 8.18
C TYR A 217 -5.67 13.20 8.38
N ASN A 218 -6.95 13.53 8.52
CA ASN A 218 -7.41 14.92 8.69
C ASN A 218 -6.86 15.54 9.99
N TYR A 219 -6.66 14.72 11.02
CA TYR A 219 -6.00 15.15 12.25
C TYR A 219 -4.54 15.54 11.99
N LEU A 220 -3.75 14.66 11.38
CA LEU A 220 -2.36 14.93 11.05
C LEU A 220 -2.23 16.11 10.08
N GLU A 221 -3.11 16.22 9.08
CA GLU A 221 -3.18 17.37 8.18
C GLU A 221 -3.29 18.69 8.96
N LYS A 222 -4.27 18.78 9.86
CA LYS A 222 -4.47 19.97 10.68
C LYS A 222 -3.24 20.30 11.55
N GLU A 223 -2.63 19.31 12.18
CA GLU A 223 -1.49 19.54 13.06
C GLU A 223 -0.21 19.89 12.28
N PHE A 224 0.06 19.23 11.15
CA PHE A 224 1.22 19.53 10.31
C PHE A 224 1.10 20.88 9.59
N LEU A 225 -0.12 21.30 9.24
CA LEU A 225 -0.36 22.66 8.71
C LEU A 225 0.04 23.74 9.72
N LYS A 226 -0.18 23.52 11.02
CA LYS A 226 0.28 24.47 12.07
C LYS A 226 1.81 24.53 12.17
N LEU A 227 2.49 23.45 11.82
CA LEU A 227 3.95 23.39 11.73
C LEU A 227 4.48 23.93 10.38
N GLY A 228 3.59 24.38 9.49
CA GLY A 228 3.94 24.92 8.17
C GLY A 228 4.02 23.88 7.05
N PHE A 229 3.68 22.62 7.30
CA PHE A 229 3.76 21.55 6.29
C PHE A 229 2.38 21.21 5.71
N GLU A 230 2.26 21.28 4.39
CA GLU A 230 1.04 20.92 3.68
C GLU A 230 1.01 19.44 3.29
N PRO A 231 -0.16 18.78 3.25
CA PRO A 231 -0.28 17.45 2.70
C PRO A 231 0.12 17.42 1.21
N ARG A 232 0.82 16.36 0.79
CA ARG A 232 1.22 16.16 -0.60
C ARG A 232 0.08 15.65 -1.49
N PHE A 233 -0.80 14.83 -0.94
CA PHE A 233 -1.97 14.32 -1.63
C PHE A 233 -3.25 14.93 -1.04
N GLN A 234 -4.16 15.30 -1.93
CA GLN A 234 -5.51 15.70 -1.54
C GLN A 234 -6.38 14.45 -1.40
N VAL A 235 -7.16 14.36 -0.32
CA VAL A 235 -8.02 13.20 -0.08
C VAL A 235 -9.35 13.41 -0.78
N ASP A 236 -9.42 12.87 -1.99
CA ASP A 236 -10.63 12.84 -2.79
C ASP A 236 -11.69 11.87 -2.25
N LYS A 237 -12.96 12.07 -2.65
CA LYS A 237 -14.06 11.15 -2.30
C LYS A 237 -13.71 9.71 -2.70
N GLY A 238 -13.90 8.78 -1.77
CA GLY A 238 -13.62 7.36 -1.98
C GLY A 238 -12.15 6.97 -1.82
N THR A 239 -11.26 7.89 -1.48
CA THR A 239 -9.86 7.58 -1.19
C THR A 239 -9.69 7.10 0.25
N MET A 240 -8.97 5.99 0.44
CA MET A 240 -8.52 5.56 1.77
C MET A 240 -7.00 5.73 1.86
N PRO A 241 -6.49 6.73 2.60
CA PRO A 241 -5.05 6.97 2.68
C PRO A 241 -4.29 5.84 3.37
N GLY A 242 -3.17 5.45 2.77
CA GLY A 242 -2.23 4.44 3.25
C GLY A 242 -1.12 5.01 4.14
N VAL A 243 -0.75 6.29 3.91
CA VAL A 243 0.25 7.06 4.67
C VAL A 243 -0.22 8.51 4.78
N PHE A 244 0.29 9.23 5.77
CA PHE A 244 0.21 10.69 5.75
C PHE A 244 1.50 11.22 5.14
N MET A 245 1.40 11.92 4.01
CA MET A 245 2.54 12.46 3.27
C MET A 245 2.42 13.98 3.21
N PHE A 246 3.52 14.67 3.51
CA PHE A 246 3.57 16.13 3.52
C PHE A 246 4.75 16.65 2.69
N LYS A 247 4.56 17.82 2.10
CA LYS A 247 5.60 18.56 1.38
C LYS A 247 6.51 19.25 2.38
N THR A 248 7.80 19.32 2.07
CA THR A 248 8.85 20.02 2.84
C THR A 248 9.51 21.14 2.03
N GLU A 249 8.99 21.41 0.83
CA GLU A 249 9.48 22.46 -0.08
C GLU A 249 9.60 23.81 0.63
N GLY A 250 10.76 24.43 0.51
CA GLY A 250 11.02 25.75 1.12
C GLY A 250 11.40 25.73 2.60
N HIS A 251 11.40 24.57 3.28
CA HIS A 251 11.78 24.44 4.68
C HIS A 251 13.25 24.02 4.91
N GLN A 252 14.02 23.76 3.85
CA GLN A 252 15.42 23.28 3.92
C GLN A 252 15.63 22.12 4.91
N ILE A 253 14.72 21.14 4.90
CA ILE A 253 14.77 20.00 5.81
C ILE A 253 15.78 18.96 5.34
N ASP A 254 16.69 18.53 6.22
CA ASP A 254 17.48 17.32 6.01
C ASP A 254 16.56 16.08 6.09
N LEU A 255 16.06 15.64 4.94
CA LEU A 255 15.13 14.51 4.85
C LEU A 255 15.76 13.17 5.28
N ALA A 256 17.08 13.01 5.12
CA ALA A 256 17.78 11.82 5.59
C ALA A 256 17.90 11.83 7.12
N GLY A 257 18.25 12.99 7.68
CA GLY A 257 18.24 13.25 9.12
C GLY A 257 16.85 13.06 9.74
N LEU A 258 15.81 13.59 9.10
CA LEU A 258 14.42 13.45 9.53
C LEU A 258 13.99 11.98 9.56
N LYS A 259 14.35 11.21 8.53
CA LYS A 259 14.11 9.76 8.51
C LYS A 259 14.78 9.08 9.70
N ASN A 260 16.08 9.31 9.89
CA ASN A 260 16.81 8.72 11.02
C ASN A 260 16.20 9.11 12.37
N HIS A 261 15.77 10.36 12.50
CA HIS A 261 15.11 10.87 13.68
C HIS A 261 13.80 10.13 13.98
N PHE A 262 12.87 10.03 13.03
CA PHE A 262 11.62 9.30 13.22
C PHE A 262 11.84 7.82 13.55
N TYR A 263 12.82 7.17 12.91
CA TYR A 263 13.20 5.79 13.24
C TYR A 263 13.76 5.66 14.67
N ALA A 264 14.57 6.62 15.11
CA ALA A 264 15.08 6.67 16.49
C ALA A 264 13.96 6.87 17.53
N HIS A 265 12.76 7.30 17.10
CA HIS A 265 11.57 7.45 17.93
C HIS A 265 10.55 6.31 17.71
N GLY A 266 10.93 5.24 17.01
CA GLY A 266 10.08 4.07 16.80
C GLY A 266 9.02 4.23 15.72
N VAL A 267 9.13 5.25 14.85
CA VAL A 267 8.15 5.54 13.80
C VAL A 267 8.70 5.20 12.41
N GLN A 268 8.13 4.15 11.80
CA GLN A 268 8.48 3.79 10.42
C GLN A 268 8.03 4.88 9.45
N CYS A 269 8.96 5.34 8.63
CA CYS A 269 8.75 6.46 7.70
C CYS A 269 9.71 6.36 6.51
N SER A 270 9.53 7.22 5.51
CA SER A 270 10.57 7.43 4.50
C SER A 270 10.37 8.75 3.76
N VAL A 271 11.43 9.15 3.08
CA VAL A 271 11.41 10.15 2.01
C VAL A 271 10.62 9.61 0.82
N PHE A 272 9.81 10.47 0.21
CA PHE A 272 9.20 10.23 -1.09
C PHE A 272 10.14 10.75 -2.20
N TYR A 273 11.17 9.95 -2.52
CA TYR A 273 12.25 10.38 -3.41
C TYR A 273 11.77 10.88 -4.78
N GLY A 274 12.44 11.89 -5.32
CA GLY A 274 12.05 12.58 -6.55
C GLY A 274 11.34 13.91 -6.29
N GLU A 275 10.87 14.14 -5.07
CA GLU A 275 10.29 15.40 -4.60
C GLU A 275 10.75 15.70 -3.16
N GLU A 276 10.65 16.96 -2.70
CA GLU A 276 10.91 17.33 -1.31
C GLU A 276 9.68 16.98 -0.45
N ALA A 277 9.44 15.69 -0.25
CA ALA A 277 8.29 15.18 0.51
C ALA A 277 8.65 13.98 1.40
N PHE A 278 7.88 13.82 2.49
CA PHE A 278 8.11 12.80 3.51
C PHE A 278 6.78 12.15 3.92
N PHE A 279 6.82 10.87 4.30
CA PHE A 279 5.61 10.18 4.74
C PHE A 279 5.79 9.38 6.03
N ILE A 280 4.74 9.39 6.83
CA ILE A 280 4.61 8.72 8.13
C ILE A 280 3.34 7.85 8.19
N PRO A 281 3.21 6.96 9.18
CA PRO A 281 2.07 6.06 9.27
C PRO A 281 0.74 6.79 9.46
N VAL A 282 -0.28 6.35 8.73
CA VAL A 282 -1.68 6.67 9.06
C VAL A 282 -2.54 5.44 8.80
N HIS A 283 -3.10 4.86 9.85
CA HIS A 283 -3.92 3.66 9.73
C HIS A 283 -4.94 3.56 10.87
N GLN A 284 -5.93 2.68 10.72
CA GLN A 284 -7.05 2.50 11.64
C GLN A 284 -6.67 2.06 13.05
N ALA A 285 -5.46 1.50 13.21
CA ALA A 285 -4.99 1.04 14.51
C ALA A 285 -4.36 2.16 15.36
N LEU A 286 -4.10 3.36 14.80
CA LEU A 286 -3.60 4.51 15.57
C LEU A 286 -4.75 5.20 16.29
N VAL A 287 -4.48 5.64 17.52
CA VAL A 287 -5.35 6.55 18.27
C VAL A 287 -4.77 7.97 18.25
N GLN A 288 -5.52 8.96 18.72
CA GLN A 288 -5.09 10.36 18.67
C GLN A 288 -3.76 10.59 19.39
N ASP A 289 -3.55 9.99 20.56
CA ASP A 289 -2.28 10.11 21.31
C ASP A 289 -1.06 9.60 20.52
N ASP A 290 -1.25 8.61 19.64
CA ASP A 290 -0.18 8.14 18.75
C ASP A 290 0.17 9.21 17.70
N LEU A 291 -0.83 9.94 17.21
CA LEU A 291 -0.64 11.02 16.24
C LEU A 291 -0.01 12.25 16.90
N ASP A 292 -0.42 12.56 18.14
CA ASP A 292 0.19 13.61 18.96
C ASP A 292 1.67 13.31 19.23
N TYR A 293 2.02 12.04 19.44
CA TYR A 293 3.41 11.62 19.52
C TYR A 293 4.17 11.91 18.23
N PHE A 294 3.59 11.65 17.04
CA PHE A 294 4.25 11.96 15.77
C PHE A 294 4.49 13.46 15.57
N VAL A 295 3.52 14.30 15.99
CA VAL A 295 3.65 15.76 15.97
C VAL A 295 4.76 16.21 16.92
N ALA A 296 4.83 15.63 18.12
CA ALA A 296 5.91 15.94 19.09
C ALA A 296 7.30 15.50 18.59
N VAL A 297 7.41 14.38 17.88
CA VAL A 297 8.66 13.95 17.23
C VAL A 297 9.07 14.93 16.14
N MET A 298 8.13 15.39 15.30
CA MET A 298 8.40 16.40 14.28
C MET A 298 8.86 17.73 14.90
N ASP A 299 8.13 18.24 15.90
CA ASP A 299 8.47 19.48 16.61
C ASP A 299 9.84 19.38 17.30
N ASN A 300 10.19 18.21 17.86
CA ASN A 300 11.52 18.00 18.42
C ASN A 300 12.63 18.05 17.37
N PHE A 301 12.38 17.59 16.14
CA PHE A 301 13.35 17.69 15.06
C PHE A 301 13.57 19.14 14.62
N LEU A 302 12.50 19.93 14.50
CA LEU A 302 12.55 21.32 14.03
C LEU A 302 13.24 22.28 15.00
N ASN A 303 13.22 21.96 16.30
CA ASN A 303 13.79 22.78 17.35
C ASN A 303 15.23 22.37 17.76
N LYS A 304 15.86 21.46 17.01
CA LYS A 304 17.27 21.06 17.19
C LYS A 304 18.18 21.82 16.24
#